data_AF-A0A849BLC6-F1
#
_entry.id   AF-A0A849BLC6-F1
#
_cell.length_a   1.000
_cell.length_b   1.000
_cell.length_c   1.000
_cell.angle_alpha   90.00
_cell.angle_beta   90.00
_cell.angle_gamma   90.00
#
_symmetry.space_group_name_H-M   'P 1'
#
loop_
_entity.id
_entity.type
_entity.pdbx_description
1 polymer ?
#
loop_
_entity_poly.entity_id
_entity_poly.type
_entity_poly.pdbx_seq_one_letter_code
_entity_poly.pdbx_strand_id
1 'polypeptide(L)'
;MPDSQTPGVPKYLQLVRREARMHSGQVSELANLTRALNEARRRGGRSGVGERITDNTLVRVAVDLLLQDPQRLRGTTEDELRASVGLPPLGQDTQDQR
;
A
#
# COMPACT_ATOMS: atom_id res chain seq x y z
N MET A 1 -0.72 -0.74 41.02
CA MET A 1 -1.60 -0.43 39.88
C MET A 1 -1.82 1.07 39.84
N PRO A 2 -1.79 1.77 38.69
CA PRO A 2 -1.81 1.27 37.30
C PRO A 2 -0.61 1.68 36.43
N ASP A 3 -0.54 1.04 35.26
CA ASP A 3 0.51 1.09 34.24
C ASP A 3 0.70 2.46 33.58
N SER A 4 1.91 3.00 33.67
CA SER A 4 2.33 4.16 32.87
C SER A 4 2.85 3.67 31.53
N GLN A 5 2.00 3.76 30.50
CA GLN A 5 2.39 3.57 29.10
C GLN A 5 3.63 4.42 28.80
N THR A 6 4.80 3.79 28.70
CA THR A 6 5.98 4.40 28.11
C THR A 6 5.60 4.87 26.71
N PRO A 7 5.67 6.16 26.37
CA PRO A 7 5.38 6.60 25.02
C PRO A 7 6.42 5.96 24.10
N GLY A 8 5.99 4.96 23.34
CA GLY A 8 6.82 4.28 22.36
C GLY A 8 7.36 5.28 21.33
N VAL A 9 8.55 5.01 20.82
CA VAL A 9 9.18 5.81 19.76
C VAL A 9 8.16 6.07 18.63
N PRO A 10 7.93 7.32 18.21
CA PRO A 10 7.01 7.62 17.11
C PRO A 10 7.28 6.76 15.87
N LYS A 11 6.23 6.22 15.26
CA LYS A 11 6.35 5.27 14.14
C LYS A 11 7.22 5.76 12.99
N TYR A 12 7.18 7.05 12.68
CA TYR A 12 8.00 7.61 11.60
C TYR A 12 9.52 7.53 11.89
N LEU A 13 9.92 7.49 13.17
CA LEU A 13 11.33 7.27 13.57
C LEU A 13 11.74 5.79 13.55
N GLN A 14 10.77 4.88 13.44
CA GLN A 14 11.02 3.44 13.29
C GLN A 14 11.14 3.03 11.81
N LEU A 15 10.82 3.93 10.87
CA LEU A 15 10.78 3.65 9.44
C LEU A 15 11.89 4.41 8.72
N VAL A 16 12.48 3.78 7.72
CA VAL A 16 13.49 4.42 6.85
C VAL A 16 12.81 5.00 5.62
N ARG A 17 13.18 6.24 5.25
CA ARG A 17 12.69 6.88 4.01
C ARG A 17 13.25 6.14 2.80
N ARG A 18 12.35 5.70 1.91
CA ARG A 18 12.69 5.14 0.59
C ARG A 18 11.81 5.82 -0.46
N GLU A 19 12.42 6.28 -1.55
CA GLU A 19 11.70 6.89 -2.66
C GLU A 19 11.31 5.81 -3.69
N ALA A 20 10.03 5.81 -4.07
CA ALA A 20 9.49 4.97 -5.13
C ALA A 20 8.82 5.86 -6.17
N ARG A 21 9.08 5.60 -7.45
CA ARG A 21 8.34 6.22 -8.54
C ARG A 21 7.07 5.41 -8.78
N MET A 22 5.93 6.09 -8.86
CA MET A 22 4.62 5.47 -9.06
C MET A 22 3.94 6.10 -10.28
N HIS A 23 3.17 5.33 -11.02
CA HIS A 23 2.38 5.88 -12.14
C HIS A 23 1.17 6.66 -11.62
N SER A 24 0.61 7.55 -12.46
CA SER A 24 -0.53 8.41 -12.08
C SER A 24 -1.75 7.61 -11.62
N GLY A 25 -2.08 6.52 -12.31
CA GLY A 25 -3.14 5.59 -11.90
C GLY A 25 -2.91 5.02 -10.50
N GLN A 26 -1.70 4.58 -10.17
CA GLN A 26 -1.32 4.06 -8.85
C GLN A 26 -1.57 5.09 -7.76
N VAL A 27 -1.18 6.35 -7.99
CA VAL A 27 -1.39 7.44 -7.04
C VAL A 27 -2.88 7.69 -6.81
N SER A 28 -3.67 7.76 -7.88
CA SER A 28 -5.12 7.95 -7.80
C SER A 28 -5.83 6.78 -7.09
N GLU A 29 -5.50 5.55 -7.45
CA GLU A 29 -6.10 4.35 -6.85
C GLU A 29 -5.73 4.20 -5.37
N LEU A 30 -4.47 4.48 -4.99
CA LEU A 30 -4.07 4.49 -3.58
C LEU A 30 -4.82 5.57 -2.79
N ALA A 31 -4.96 6.78 -3.35
CA ALA A 31 -5.71 7.85 -2.71
C ALA A 31 -7.20 7.48 -2.52
N ASN A 32 -7.81 6.82 -3.52
CA ASN A 32 -9.19 6.33 -3.43
C ASN A 32 -9.32 5.24 -2.37
N LEU A 33 -8.41 4.27 -2.36
CA LEU A 33 -8.42 3.17 -1.41
C LEU A 33 -8.21 3.65 0.03
N THR A 34 -7.28 4.57 0.28
CA THR A 34 -7.09 5.15 1.62
C THR A 34 -8.32 5.92 2.10
N ARG A 35 -9.00 6.67 1.22
CA ARG A 35 -10.27 7.35 1.56
C ARG A 35 -11.34 6.33 1.96
N ALA A 36 -11.56 5.32 1.12
CA ALA A 36 -12.55 4.27 1.36
C ALA A 36 -12.31 3.54 2.69
N LEU A 37 -11.07 3.15 2.99
CA LEU A 37 -10.71 2.46 4.23
C LEU A 37 -10.90 3.36 5.47
N ASN A 38 -10.46 4.61 5.40
CA ASN A 38 -10.64 5.55 6.51
C ASN A 38 -12.12 5.91 6.71
N GLU A 39 -12.93 5.97 5.66
CA GLU A 39 -14.39 6.16 5.77
C GLU A 39 -15.09 4.94 6.38
N ALA A 40 -14.77 3.73 5.92
CA ALA A 40 -15.33 2.50 6.48
C ALA A 40 -15.05 2.40 8.00
N ARG A 41 -13.84 2.79 8.43
CA ARG A 41 -13.48 2.86 9.86
C ARG A 41 -14.32 3.89 10.63
N ARG A 42 -14.58 5.06 10.03
CA ARG A 42 -15.41 6.11 10.64
C ARG A 42 -16.87 5.65 10.79
N ARG A 43 -17.43 5.02 9.76
CA ARG A 43 -18.82 4.50 9.76
C ARG A 43 -19.03 3.36 10.75
N GLY A 44 -18.04 2.48 10.90
CA GLY A 44 -18.10 1.34 11.83
C GLY A 44 -17.88 1.68 13.32
N GLY A 45 -18.15 2.92 13.74
CA GLY A 45 -18.05 3.35 15.15
C GLY A 45 -16.62 3.40 15.73
N ARG A 46 -15.59 3.07 14.94
CA ARG A 46 -14.17 3.13 15.34
C ARG A 46 -13.52 4.49 14.99
N SER A 47 -14.35 5.51 14.78
CA SER A 47 -13.93 6.89 14.53
C SER A 47 -13.02 7.36 15.66
N GLY A 48 -11.73 7.59 15.36
CA GLY A 48 -10.73 8.07 16.32
C GLY A 48 -9.88 7.00 17.02
N VAL A 49 -10.16 5.70 16.83
CA VAL A 49 -9.36 4.63 17.46
C VAL A 49 -8.19 4.27 16.56
N GLY A 50 -7.03 4.93 16.70
CA GLY A 50 -5.74 4.54 16.14
C GLY A 50 -5.23 5.34 14.92
N GLU A 51 -4.03 5.02 14.45
CA GLU A 51 -3.30 5.76 13.39
C GLU A 51 -4.05 5.79 12.05
N ARG A 52 -4.01 6.94 11.35
CA ARG A 52 -4.60 7.12 10.00
C ARG A 52 -3.93 6.19 8.99
N ILE A 53 -4.73 5.56 8.13
CA ILE A 53 -4.21 4.79 7.00
C ILE A 53 -3.82 5.77 5.90
N THR A 54 -2.58 5.71 5.44
CA THR A 54 -2.01 6.56 4.39
C THR A 54 -1.48 5.71 3.24
N ASP A 55 -1.13 6.35 2.13
CA ASP A 55 -0.53 5.66 0.97
C ASP A 55 0.73 4.91 1.38
N ASN A 56 1.57 5.52 2.23
CA ASN A 56 2.76 4.88 2.80
C ASN A 56 2.44 3.63 3.64
N THR A 57 1.26 3.56 4.27
CA THR A 57 0.82 2.34 4.96
C THR A 57 0.46 1.26 3.95
N LEU A 58 -0.27 1.60 2.88
CA LEU A 58 -0.64 0.65 1.84
C LEU A 58 0.56 0.14 1.04
N VAL A 59 1.53 1.01 0.71
CA VAL A 59 2.77 0.62 0.03
C VAL A 59 3.56 -0.38 0.87
N ARG A 60 3.68 -0.16 2.18
CA ARG A 60 4.36 -1.12 3.07
C ARG A 60 3.65 -2.47 3.11
N VAL A 61 2.32 -2.47 3.25
CA VAL A 61 1.53 -3.71 3.21
C VAL A 61 1.69 -4.43 1.87
N ALA A 62 1.66 -3.71 0.75
CA ALA A 62 1.85 -4.28 -0.58
C ALA A 62 3.25 -4.92 -0.74
N VAL A 63 4.29 -4.28 -0.20
CA VAL A 63 5.65 -4.83 -0.17
C VAL A 63 5.70 -6.08 0.71
N ASP A 64 5.10 -6.07 1.90
CA ASP A 64 5.07 -7.25 2.77
C ASP A 64 4.34 -8.42 2.09
N LEU A 65 3.22 -8.16 1.41
CA LEU A 65 2.49 -9.17 0.62
C LEU A 65 3.34 -9.72 -0.52
N LEU A 66 4.10 -8.87 -1.22
CA LEU A 66 5.01 -9.29 -2.27
C LEU A 66 6.13 -10.19 -1.73
N LEU A 67 6.66 -9.86 -0.55
CA LEU A 67 7.75 -10.58 0.10
C LEU A 67 7.31 -11.88 0.79
N GLN A 68 6.00 -12.13 0.95
CA GLN A 68 5.51 -13.41 1.48
C GLN A 68 5.80 -14.58 0.53
N ASP A 69 5.82 -14.34 -0.77
CA ASP A 69 6.10 -15.38 -1.77
C ASP A 69 6.96 -14.85 -2.93
N PRO A 70 8.25 -14.59 -2.69
CA PRO A 70 9.13 -14.02 -3.70
C PRO A 70 9.41 -14.99 -4.85
N GLN A 71 9.18 -16.30 -4.68
CA GLN A 71 9.43 -17.31 -5.72
C GLN A 71 8.40 -17.25 -6.85
N ARG A 72 7.27 -16.56 -6.63
CA ARG A 72 6.30 -16.27 -7.69
C ARG A 72 6.81 -15.23 -8.67
N LEU A 73 7.73 -14.36 -8.27
CA LEU A 73 8.34 -13.38 -9.18
C LEU A 73 9.30 -14.08 -10.14
N ARG A 74 8.95 -14.05 -11.43
CA ARG A 74 9.72 -14.66 -12.50
C ARG A 74 9.87 -13.69 -13.67
N GLY A 75 11.08 -13.63 -14.23
CA GLY A 75 11.40 -12.76 -15.34
C GLY A 75 12.46 -11.72 -15.00
N THR A 76 12.76 -10.90 -15.99
CA THR A 76 13.81 -9.88 -15.99
C THR A 76 13.29 -8.49 -16.32
N THR A 77 12.05 -8.38 -16.80
CA THR A 77 11.36 -7.12 -17.09
C THR A 77 10.19 -6.90 -16.15
N GLU A 78 9.76 -5.65 -16.00
CA GLU A 78 8.60 -5.33 -15.15
C GLU A 78 7.32 -6.02 -15.64
N ASP A 79 7.09 -6.09 -16.95
CA ASP A 79 5.91 -6.78 -17.51
C ASP A 79 5.95 -8.30 -17.25
N GLU A 80 7.11 -8.93 -17.34
CA GLU A 80 7.28 -10.35 -16.98
C GLU A 80 7.01 -10.58 -15.49
N LEU A 81 7.55 -9.72 -14.62
CA LEU A 81 7.32 -9.79 -13.19
C LEU A 81 5.83 -9.62 -12.86
N ARG A 82 5.14 -8.67 -13.50
CA ARG A 82 3.70 -8.45 -13.35
C ARG A 82 2.91 -9.67 -13.80
N ALA A 83 3.22 -10.22 -14.98
CA ALA A 83 2.58 -11.42 -15.48
C ALA A 83 2.77 -12.63 -14.54
N SER A 84 3.96 -12.78 -13.95
CA SER A 84 4.27 -13.89 -13.04
C SER A 84 3.41 -13.92 -11.77
N VAL A 85 2.89 -12.76 -11.35
CA VAL A 85 1.96 -12.63 -10.22
C VAL A 85 0.51 -12.39 -10.63
N GLY A 86 0.20 -12.48 -11.93
CA GLY A 86 -1.15 -12.35 -12.48
C GLY A 86 -1.64 -10.92 -12.69
N LEU A 87 -0.74 -9.94 -12.76
CA LEU A 87 -1.07 -8.54 -13.05
C LEU A 87 -0.96 -8.26 -14.56
N PRO A 88 -1.81 -7.38 -15.12
CA PRO A 88 -1.72 -7.00 -16.54
C PRO A 88 -0.44 -6.19 -16.80
N PRO A 89 0.12 -6.25 -18.03
CA PRO A 89 1.27 -5.43 -18.41
C PRO A 89 0.93 -3.94 -18.35
N LEU A 90 1.93 -3.09 -18.11
CA LEU A 90 1.71 -1.64 -17.93
C LEU A 90 1.19 -0.93 -19.20
N GLY A 91 1.33 -1.54 -20.38
CA GLY A 91 1.05 -0.93 -21.68
C GLY A 91 -0.33 -1.18 -22.28
N GLN A 92 -1.26 -1.88 -21.62
CA GLN A 92 -2.52 -2.32 -22.27
C GLN A 92 -3.79 -1.52 -21.90
N ASP A 93 -3.76 -0.67 -20.86
CA ASP A 93 -4.96 0.04 -20.40
C ASP A 93 -5.29 1.33 -21.19
N THR A 94 -4.56 1.68 -22.25
CA THR A 94 -4.77 2.94 -22.99
C THR A 94 -5.51 2.78 -24.33
N GLN A 95 -5.77 1.55 -24.80
CA GLN A 95 -6.32 1.35 -26.15
C GLN A 95 -7.82 1.04 -26.24
N ASP A 96 -8.52 0.76 -25.14
CA ASP A 96 -9.92 0.29 -25.18
C ASP A 96 -10.97 1.31 -24.70
N GLN A 97 -10.70 2.60 -24.93
CA GLN A 97 -11.69 3.69 -24.85
C GLN A 97 -11.67 4.47 -26.17
N ARG A 98 -12.28 3.91 -27.21
CA ARG A 98 -12.72 4.63 -28.42
C ARG A 98 -14.16 4.30 -28.74
#